data_AF-A0AAU8DJS6-F1
#
_entry.id   AF-A0AAU8DJS6-F1
#
_cell.length_a   1.000
_cell.length_b   1.000
_cell.length_c   1.000
_cell.angle_alpha   90.00
_cell.angle_beta   90.00
_cell.angle_gamma   90.00
#
_symmetry.space_group_name_H-M   'P 1'
#
loop_
_entity.id
_entity.type
_entity.pdbx_description
1 polymer ?
#
loop_
_entity_poly.entity_id
_entity_poly.type
_entity_poly.pdbx_seq_one_letter_code
_entity_poly.pdbx_strand_id
1 'polypeptide(L)'
;MTRSMRFAFRTLVGPWLLFPALAFGIAVSLLRSSPWLGEGFWTVEWFGLSMFYLLPFVMGAAAVDAARANRAGVGHLQRTAGRGSRILPRIAAWSALPVAGVHGGTMIVGLVVGHVTAPSAGWSSVVLAIVIQLAGLLWAAGVGCFLGTVAPPAPAAVAAIVIGFVGVQFIGEAAGRGSFHLLSFGASSVSRIGWVLNPAYASTQLGVFIGVGAVLVLGPAVLRGSWAVRRLAVGIITVLALLALPLLGPGQRLLADPRPPTDCSGGKPVLCIYPENARQAPGMPEIINRLMVLAQQRGYGAIVPERIEAQSRTYTTPPRRGVLPLDIFDTSITGGRYTVEYLVQTLFVPVGCAALRGDVGPPDSYGEQLDQLSATWLAFWYGQAPPLSPADAAALTDRFARCDFSLPA
;
A
#
# COMPACT_ATOMS: atom_id res chain seq x y z
N MET A 1 -12.00 -19.77 -29.95
CA MET A 1 -11.52 -18.39 -30.19
C MET A 1 -12.36 -17.73 -31.28
N THR A 2 -13.08 -16.65 -30.96
CA THR A 2 -14.01 -15.99 -31.92
C THR A 2 -13.25 -15.20 -33.00
N ARG A 3 -13.92 -14.88 -34.13
CA ARG A 3 -13.32 -14.03 -35.19
C ARG A 3 -12.82 -12.68 -34.65
N SER A 4 -13.56 -12.11 -33.68
CA SER A 4 -13.19 -10.86 -32.99
C SER A 4 -11.88 -10.97 -32.20
N MET A 5 -11.70 -12.06 -31.46
CA MET A 5 -10.46 -12.34 -30.72
C MET A 5 -9.27 -12.51 -31.68
N ARG A 6 -9.45 -13.27 -32.77
CA ARG A 6 -8.39 -13.47 -33.78
C ARG A 6 -7.95 -12.15 -34.41
N PHE A 7 -8.88 -11.24 -34.67
CA PHE A 7 -8.55 -9.91 -35.15
C PHE A 7 -7.74 -9.15 -34.11
N ALA A 8 -8.24 -9.04 -32.87
CA ALA A 8 -7.58 -8.29 -31.80
C ALA A 8 -6.12 -8.72 -31.58
N PHE A 9 -5.85 -10.03 -31.46
CA PHE A 9 -4.49 -10.52 -31.26
C PHE A 9 -3.56 -10.33 -32.47
N ARG A 10 -4.10 -10.23 -33.69
CA ARG A 10 -3.29 -10.02 -34.90
C ARG A 10 -3.00 -8.56 -35.19
N THR A 11 -3.87 -7.64 -34.75
CA THR A 11 -3.82 -6.24 -35.20
C THR A 11 -3.55 -5.24 -34.08
N LEU A 12 -3.98 -5.53 -32.86
CA LEU A 12 -3.83 -4.64 -31.72
C LEU A 12 -2.55 -4.96 -30.94
N VAL A 13 -1.89 -3.92 -30.45
CA VAL A 13 -0.75 -4.02 -29.54
C VAL A 13 -1.23 -4.33 -28.12
N GLY A 14 -2.37 -3.77 -27.71
CA GLY A 14 -2.93 -3.88 -26.36
C GLY A 14 -2.91 -5.29 -25.75
N PRO A 15 -3.43 -6.32 -26.43
CA PRO A 15 -3.48 -7.68 -25.87
C PRO A 15 -2.11 -8.26 -25.51
N TRP A 16 -1.05 -7.85 -26.22
CA TRP A 16 0.31 -8.33 -25.99
C TRP A 16 0.96 -7.70 -24.75
N LEU A 17 0.37 -6.66 -24.16
CA LEU A 17 0.81 -6.11 -22.88
C LEU A 17 0.65 -7.08 -21.70
N LEU A 18 -0.07 -8.19 -21.87
CA LEU A 18 -0.16 -9.22 -20.82
C LEU A 18 1.24 -9.77 -20.45
N PHE A 19 2.17 -9.85 -21.40
CA PHE A 19 3.52 -10.37 -21.16
C PHE A 19 4.39 -9.44 -20.31
N PRO A 20 4.56 -8.15 -20.66
CA PRO A 20 5.26 -7.22 -19.77
C PRO A 20 4.53 -7.07 -18.43
N ALA A 21 3.19 -7.12 -18.41
CA ALA A 21 2.45 -7.10 -17.15
C ALA A 21 2.78 -8.28 -16.24
N LEU A 22 2.87 -9.48 -16.82
CA LEU A 22 3.28 -10.69 -16.11
C LEU A 22 4.72 -10.58 -15.62
N ALA A 23 5.64 -10.10 -16.46
CA ALA A 23 7.04 -9.88 -16.08
C ALA A 23 7.18 -8.88 -14.92
N PHE A 24 6.46 -7.77 -14.95
CA PHE A 24 6.44 -6.81 -13.84
C PHE A 24 5.80 -7.40 -12.58
N GLY A 25 4.70 -8.16 -12.71
CA GLY A 25 4.08 -8.85 -11.59
C GLY A 25 5.04 -9.84 -10.93
N ILE A 26 5.80 -10.62 -11.72
CA ILE A 26 6.84 -11.52 -11.20
C ILE A 26 7.97 -10.72 -10.56
N ALA A 27 8.48 -9.67 -11.21
CA ALA A 27 9.56 -8.86 -10.66
C ALA A 27 9.18 -8.24 -9.31
N VAL A 28 8.01 -7.60 -9.21
CA VAL A 28 7.49 -7.00 -7.96
C VAL A 28 7.29 -8.06 -6.87
N SER A 29 6.88 -9.27 -7.25
CA SER A 29 6.76 -10.41 -6.34
C SER A 29 8.10 -10.89 -5.77
N LEU A 30 9.20 -10.66 -6.50
CA LEU A 30 10.56 -11.07 -6.14
C LEU A 30 11.39 -9.97 -5.47
N LEU A 31 10.99 -8.69 -5.59
CA LEU A 31 11.79 -7.56 -5.10
C LEU A 31 12.01 -7.57 -3.58
N ARG A 32 11.10 -8.17 -2.79
CA ARG A 32 11.25 -8.44 -1.34
C ARG A 32 10.34 -9.59 -0.90
N SER A 33 10.56 -10.15 0.29
CA SER A 33 9.64 -11.09 0.99
C SER A 33 8.27 -10.47 1.34
N SER A 34 8.13 -9.16 1.18
CA SER A 34 7.00 -8.29 1.57
C SER A 34 5.58 -8.76 1.18
N PRO A 35 5.25 -9.12 -0.07
CA PRO A 35 3.85 -9.36 -0.45
C PRO A 35 3.25 -10.63 0.16
N TRP A 36 4.10 -11.52 0.70
CA TRP A 36 3.72 -12.83 1.24
C TRP A 36 3.51 -12.83 2.74
N LEU A 37 3.72 -11.69 3.40
CA LEU A 37 3.74 -11.58 4.87
C LEU A 37 2.34 -11.60 5.52
N GLY A 38 1.28 -11.84 4.74
CA GLY A 38 -0.07 -12.06 5.25
C GLY A 38 -0.87 -10.80 5.59
N GLU A 39 -0.32 -9.62 5.31
CA GLU A 39 -1.02 -8.35 5.47
C GLU A 39 -1.77 -7.95 4.19
N GLY A 40 -3.06 -8.25 4.12
CA GLY A 40 -3.83 -8.14 2.87
C GLY A 40 -3.84 -6.75 2.23
N PHE A 41 -4.00 -5.69 3.02
CA PHE A 41 -4.03 -4.33 2.49
C PHE A 41 -2.65 -3.90 1.98
N TRP A 42 -1.59 -4.24 2.72
CA TRP A 42 -0.22 -3.97 2.30
C TRP A 42 0.17 -4.78 1.06
N THR A 43 -0.20 -6.05 0.93
CA THR A 43 0.02 -6.85 -0.28
C THR A 43 -0.55 -6.15 -1.52
N VAL A 44 -1.78 -5.63 -1.46
CA VAL A 44 -2.39 -4.90 -2.58
C VAL A 44 -1.66 -3.59 -2.87
N GLU A 45 -1.29 -2.83 -1.82
CA GLU A 45 -0.50 -1.61 -1.99
C GLU A 45 0.89 -1.87 -2.58
N TRP A 46 1.53 -2.97 -2.20
CA TRP A 46 2.83 -3.39 -2.70
C TRP A 46 2.78 -3.66 -4.20
N PHE A 47 1.78 -4.41 -4.66
CA PHE A 47 1.54 -4.59 -6.09
C PHE A 47 1.21 -3.29 -6.82
N GLY A 48 0.72 -2.27 -6.11
CA GLY A 48 0.60 -0.91 -6.62
C GLY A 48 1.91 -0.33 -7.20
N LEU A 49 3.09 -0.84 -6.80
CA LEU A 49 4.38 -0.47 -7.41
C LEU A 49 4.41 -0.74 -8.92
N SER A 50 3.76 -1.81 -9.39
CA SER A 50 3.75 -2.13 -10.83
C SER A 50 2.96 -1.09 -11.64
N MET A 51 1.99 -0.39 -11.02
CA MET A 51 1.18 0.62 -11.70
C MET A 51 2.03 1.78 -12.25
N PHE A 52 3.18 2.05 -11.63
CA PHE A 52 4.16 3.02 -12.14
C PHE A 52 4.58 2.71 -13.59
N TYR A 53 4.72 1.44 -13.92
CA TYR A 53 5.08 0.98 -15.27
C TYR A 53 3.83 0.67 -16.10
N LEU A 54 2.87 -0.06 -15.54
CA LEU A 54 1.72 -0.56 -16.30
C LEU A 54 0.87 0.57 -16.90
N LEU A 55 0.69 1.68 -16.18
CA LEU A 55 -0.11 2.81 -16.66
C LEU A 55 0.46 3.41 -17.96
N PRO A 56 1.73 3.89 -18.01
CA PRO A 56 2.34 4.36 -19.25
C PRO A 56 2.26 3.37 -20.41
N PHE A 57 2.51 2.07 -20.17
CA PHE A 57 2.47 1.05 -21.22
C PHE A 57 1.05 0.86 -21.78
N VAL A 58 0.04 0.80 -20.91
CA VAL A 58 -1.36 0.71 -21.33
C VAL A 58 -1.80 1.96 -22.09
N MET A 59 -1.44 3.15 -21.62
CA MET A 59 -1.70 4.41 -22.34
C MET A 59 -1.04 4.39 -23.73
N GLY A 60 0.22 4.00 -23.82
CA GLY A 60 0.97 3.95 -25.08
C GLY A 60 0.38 2.98 -26.09
N ALA A 61 0.07 1.74 -25.69
CA ALA A 61 -0.51 0.74 -26.60
C ALA A 61 -1.90 1.16 -27.08
N ALA A 62 -2.76 1.66 -26.17
CA ALA A 62 -4.08 2.16 -26.52
C ALA A 62 -4.00 3.34 -27.50
N ALA A 63 -3.00 4.22 -27.34
CA ALA A 63 -2.75 5.32 -28.26
C ALA A 63 -2.33 4.85 -29.66
N VAL A 64 -1.44 3.86 -29.76
CA VAL A 64 -1.04 3.26 -31.05
C VAL A 64 -2.23 2.65 -31.76
N ASP A 65 -3.00 1.84 -31.03
CA ASP A 65 -4.14 1.11 -31.59
C ASP A 65 -5.26 2.07 -32.03
N ALA A 66 -5.56 3.09 -31.22
CA ALA A 66 -6.52 4.14 -31.57
C ALA A 66 -6.04 4.99 -32.75
N ALA A 67 -4.76 5.34 -32.83
CA ALA A 67 -4.21 6.10 -33.97
C ALA A 67 -4.23 5.30 -35.26
N ARG A 68 -3.95 3.99 -35.20
CA ARG A 68 -4.07 3.09 -36.35
C ARG A 68 -5.52 3.01 -36.83
N ALA A 69 -6.47 2.88 -35.89
CA ALA A 69 -7.89 2.87 -36.21
C ALA A 69 -8.36 4.20 -36.83
N ASN A 70 -7.81 5.34 -36.40
CA ASN A 70 -8.20 6.67 -36.86
C ASN A 70 -7.42 7.18 -38.09
N ARG A 71 -6.57 6.36 -38.72
CA ARG A 71 -5.79 6.78 -39.91
C ARG A 71 -6.69 7.34 -41.03
N ALA A 72 -6.17 8.35 -41.72
CA ALA A 72 -6.78 8.90 -42.93
C ALA A 72 -7.06 7.79 -43.94
N GLY A 73 -8.28 7.77 -44.51
CA GLY A 73 -8.75 6.69 -45.38
C GLY A 73 -9.54 5.57 -44.68
N VAL A 74 -9.40 5.34 -43.38
CA VAL A 74 -10.23 4.36 -42.62
C VAL A 74 -11.25 5.07 -41.73
N GLY A 75 -10.92 6.27 -41.24
CA GLY A 75 -11.78 7.05 -40.36
C GLY A 75 -13.14 7.44 -40.96
N HIS A 76 -13.25 7.57 -42.30
CA HIS A 76 -14.53 7.90 -42.94
C HIS A 76 -15.53 6.73 -42.85
N LEU A 77 -15.07 5.48 -43.01
CA LEU A 77 -15.87 4.26 -42.83
C LEU A 77 -16.34 4.08 -41.39
N GLN A 78 -15.52 4.49 -40.43
CA GLN A 78 -15.89 4.47 -39.02
C GLN A 78 -16.94 5.54 -38.69
N ARG A 79 -16.94 6.67 -39.38
CA ARG A 79 -17.92 7.75 -39.17
C ARG A 79 -19.29 7.42 -39.79
N THR A 80 -19.32 6.67 -40.89
CA THR A 80 -20.56 6.34 -41.61
C THR A 80 -21.19 5.03 -41.15
N ALA A 81 -20.40 4.08 -40.65
CA ALA A 81 -20.94 2.84 -40.09
C ALA A 81 -21.51 3.08 -38.68
N GLY A 82 -22.77 2.71 -38.45
CA GLY A 82 -23.45 2.82 -37.13
C GLY A 82 -22.77 2.07 -35.97
N ARG A 83 -21.70 1.31 -36.23
CA ARG A 83 -20.87 0.62 -35.22
C ARG A 83 -19.58 1.36 -34.85
N GLY A 84 -19.28 2.50 -35.49
CA GLY A 84 -18.06 3.27 -35.27
C GLY A 84 -17.85 3.75 -33.85
N SER A 85 -18.92 4.12 -33.15
CA SER A 85 -18.88 4.56 -31.73
C SER A 85 -18.36 3.49 -30.77
N ARG A 86 -18.35 2.22 -31.18
CA ARG A 86 -17.89 1.10 -30.35
C ARG A 86 -16.41 0.76 -30.52
N ILE A 87 -15.69 1.41 -31.43
CA ILE A 87 -14.30 1.02 -31.71
C ILE A 87 -13.33 1.43 -30.61
N LEU A 88 -13.41 2.67 -30.12
CA LEU A 88 -12.55 3.16 -29.03
C LEU A 88 -12.80 2.40 -27.72
N PRO A 89 -14.06 2.14 -27.28
CA PRO A 89 -14.31 1.27 -26.13
C PRO A 89 -13.70 -0.13 -26.28
N ARG A 90 -13.74 -0.71 -27.49
CA ARG A 90 -13.15 -2.02 -27.75
C ARG A 90 -11.63 -1.98 -27.66
N ILE A 91 -10.99 -0.95 -28.24
CA ILE A 91 -9.54 -0.78 -28.14
C ILE A 91 -9.15 -0.61 -26.67
N ALA A 92 -9.80 0.29 -25.94
CA ALA A 92 -9.55 0.49 -24.52
C ALA A 92 -9.68 -0.81 -23.72
N ALA A 93 -10.74 -1.58 -23.95
CA ALA A 93 -10.94 -2.88 -23.31
C ALA A 93 -9.83 -3.89 -23.68
N TRP A 94 -9.43 -3.99 -24.94
CA TRP A 94 -8.37 -4.91 -25.37
C TRP A 94 -6.96 -4.49 -24.92
N SER A 95 -6.73 -3.21 -24.61
CA SER A 95 -5.48 -2.72 -24.03
C SER A 95 -5.44 -2.87 -22.51
N ALA A 96 -6.56 -2.65 -21.81
CA ALA A 96 -6.60 -2.66 -20.35
C ALA A 96 -6.93 -4.03 -19.74
N LEU A 97 -7.94 -4.74 -20.25
CA LEU A 97 -8.48 -5.94 -19.57
C LEU A 97 -7.46 -7.08 -19.44
N PRO A 98 -6.60 -7.38 -20.44
CA PRO A 98 -5.57 -8.41 -20.26
C PRO A 98 -4.57 -8.04 -19.17
N VAL A 99 -4.14 -6.77 -19.13
CA VAL A 99 -3.22 -6.26 -18.09
C VAL A 99 -3.90 -6.27 -16.72
N ALA A 100 -5.14 -5.81 -16.64
CA ALA A 100 -5.96 -5.82 -15.43
C ALA A 100 -6.18 -7.25 -14.91
N GLY A 101 -6.42 -8.21 -15.79
CA GLY A 101 -6.56 -9.62 -15.44
C GLY A 101 -5.27 -10.19 -14.85
N VAL A 102 -4.12 -9.92 -15.47
CA VAL A 102 -2.81 -10.34 -14.93
C VAL A 102 -2.52 -9.67 -13.59
N HIS A 103 -2.69 -8.35 -13.51
CA HIS A 103 -2.41 -7.55 -12.31
C HIS A 103 -3.31 -7.94 -11.12
N GLY A 104 -4.62 -8.05 -11.35
CA GLY A 104 -5.56 -8.55 -10.35
C GLY A 104 -5.28 -10.00 -9.97
N GLY A 105 -4.93 -10.85 -10.94
CA GLY A 105 -4.48 -12.21 -10.69
C GLY A 105 -3.26 -12.29 -9.79
N THR A 106 -2.24 -11.45 -10.01
CA THR A 106 -1.04 -11.40 -9.17
C THR A 106 -1.35 -10.96 -7.74
N MET A 107 -2.26 -10.00 -7.54
CA MET A 107 -2.72 -9.64 -6.19
C MET A 107 -3.44 -10.79 -5.51
N ILE A 108 -4.35 -11.47 -6.22
CA ILE A 108 -5.09 -12.62 -5.68
C ILE A 108 -4.11 -13.73 -5.28
N VAL A 109 -3.14 -14.06 -6.14
CA VAL A 109 -2.08 -15.02 -5.82
C VAL A 109 -1.30 -14.56 -4.59
N GLY A 110 -0.91 -13.29 -4.50
CA GLY A 110 -0.26 -12.72 -3.32
C GLY A 110 -1.07 -12.90 -2.03
N LEU A 111 -2.37 -12.58 -2.08
CA LEU A 111 -3.29 -12.73 -0.94
C LEU A 111 -3.45 -14.20 -0.53
N VAL A 112 -3.55 -15.12 -1.51
CA VAL A 112 -3.70 -16.56 -1.26
C VAL A 112 -2.42 -17.16 -0.69
N VAL A 113 -1.26 -16.86 -1.29
CA VAL A 113 0.04 -17.33 -0.79
C VAL A 113 0.35 -16.73 0.59
N GLY A 114 -0.03 -15.46 0.81
CA GLY A 114 -0.01 -14.82 2.12
C GLY A 114 -1.07 -15.36 3.09
N HIS A 115 -1.94 -16.28 2.67
CA HIS A 115 -3.03 -16.89 3.44
C HIS A 115 -3.95 -15.86 4.11
N VAL A 116 -4.19 -14.72 3.47
CA VAL A 116 -4.97 -13.61 4.05
C VAL A 116 -6.42 -14.05 4.25
N THR A 117 -6.86 -14.19 5.49
CA THR A 117 -8.24 -14.58 5.84
C THR A 117 -9.05 -13.45 6.46
N ALA A 118 -8.42 -12.65 7.33
CA ALA A 118 -9.05 -11.56 8.05
C ALA A 118 -8.10 -10.35 8.10
N PRO A 119 -8.01 -9.54 7.02
CA PRO A 119 -7.19 -8.34 7.04
C PRO A 119 -7.73 -7.34 8.07
N SER A 120 -6.86 -6.79 8.91
CA SER A 120 -7.14 -5.80 9.95
C SER A 120 -7.83 -4.56 9.38
N ALA A 121 -7.38 -4.12 8.19
CA ALA A 121 -8.02 -3.03 7.44
C ALA A 121 -9.43 -3.37 6.91
N GLY A 122 -9.84 -4.64 6.97
CA GLY A 122 -11.11 -5.14 6.44
C GLY A 122 -11.06 -5.47 4.94
N TRP A 123 -11.85 -6.47 4.54
CA TRP A 123 -11.94 -6.90 3.13
C TRP A 123 -12.48 -5.80 2.21
N SER A 124 -13.32 -4.89 2.72
CA SER A 124 -13.84 -3.76 1.95
C SER A 124 -12.70 -2.85 1.45
N SER A 125 -11.76 -2.46 2.31
CA SER A 125 -10.61 -1.63 1.92
C SER A 125 -9.68 -2.36 0.95
N VAL A 126 -9.44 -3.66 1.16
CA VAL A 126 -8.62 -4.50 0.27
C VAL A 126 -9.25 -4.57 -1.13
N VAL A 127 -10.52 -4.97 -1.22
CA VAL A 127 -11.23 -5.10 -2.51
C VAL A 127 -11.33 -3.74 -3.21
N LEU A 128 -11.63 -2.67 -2.47
CA LEU A 128 -11.73 -1.34 -3.05
C LEU A 128 -10.38 -0.85 -3.61
N ALA A 129 -9.27 -1.13 -2.92
CA ALA A 129 -7.93 -0.85 -3.44
C ALA A 129 -7.61 -1.62 -4.73
N ILE A 130 -7.98 -2.90 -4.82
CA ILE A 130 -7.85 -3.70 -6.05
C ILE A 130 -8.66 -3.03 -7.17
N VAL A 131 -9.94 -2.75 -6.93
CA VAL A 131 -10.83 -2.13 -7.92
C VAL A 131 -10.29 -0.80 -8.43
N ILE A 132 -9.74 0.05 -7.55
CA ILE A 132 -9.13 1.32 -7.92
C ILE A 132 -7.94 1.12 -8.87
N GLN A 133 -7.05 0.17 -8.56
CA GLN A 133 -5.91 -0.11 -9.43
C GLN A 133 -6.35 -0.62 -10.81
N LEU A 134 -7.34 -1.52 -10.87
CA LEU A 134 -7.90 -2.02 -12.12
C LEU A 134 -8.61 -0.92 -12.93
N ALA A 135 -9.35 -0.04 -12.24
CA ALA A 135 -9.98 1.13 -12.85
C ALA A 135 -8.94 2.13 -13.38
N GLY A 136 -7.80 2.28 -12.69
CA GLY A 136 -6.67 3.07 -13.15
C GLY A 136 -6.13 2.60 -14.51
N LEU A 137 -6.06 1.28 -14.74
CA LEU A 137 -5.65 0.71 -16.03
C LEU A 137 -6.66 1.00 -17.14
N LEU A 138 -7.96 0.94 -16.84
CA LEU A 138 -9.02 1.31 -17.79
C LEU A 138 -8.97 2.81 -18.13
N TRP A 139 -8.75 3.65 -17.11
CA TRP A 139 -8.57 5.09 -17.28
C TRP A 139 -7.35 5.40 -18.16
N ALA A 140 -6.22 4.74 -17.90
CA ALA A 140 -5.01 4.84 -18.74
C ALA A 140 -5.30 4.47 -20.19
N ALA A 141 -6.01 3.37 -20.45
CA ALA A 141 -6.38 3.02 -21.81
C ALA A 141 -7.30 4.07 -22.46
N GLY A 142 -8.17 4.72 -21.67
CA GLY A 142 -9.01 5.83 -22.13
C GLY A 142 -8.20 7.07 -22.54
N VAL A 143 -7.24 7.48 -21.70
CA VAL A 143 -6.28 8.55 -22.01
C VAL A 143 -5.50 8.24 -23.28
N GLY A 144 -4.94 7.03 -23.37
CA GLY A 144 -4.24 6.56 -24.55
C GLY A 144 -5.11 6.61 -25.81
N CYS A 145 -6.32 6.06 -25.74
CA CYS A 145 -7.27 6.11 -26.87
C CYS A 145 -7.53 7.53 -27.35
N PHE A 146 -7.76 8.47 -26.42
CA PHE A 146 -7.96 9.88 -26.74
C PHE A 146 -6.74 10.49 -27.42
N LEU A 147 -5.53 10.26 -26.90
CA LEU A 147 -4.28 10.73 -27.51
C LEU A 147 -4.06 10.15 -28.91
N GLY A 148 -4.39 8.87 -29.11
CA GLY A 148 -4.38 8.23 -30.42
C GLY A 148 -5.36 8.84 -31.42
N THR A 149 -6.41 9.54 -30.94
CA THR A 149 -7.29 10.27 -31.87
C THR A 149 -6.71 11.60 -32.34
N VAL A 150 -5.72 12.17 -31.64
CA VAL A 150 -5.17 13.51 -31.96
C VAL A 150 -3.84 13.47 -32.71
N ALA A 151 -3.08 12.39 -32.58
CA ALA A 151 -1.75 12.28 -33.18
C ALA A 151 -1.56 10.96 -33.97
N PRO A 152 -0.60 10.92 -34.92
CA PRO A 152 -0.19 9.68 -35.58
C PRO A 152 0.35 8.63 -34.58
N PRO A 153 0.42 7.33 -34.94
CA PRO A 153 0.69 6.26 -33.97
C PRO A 153 1.99 6.41 -33.16
N ALA A 154 3.11 6.72 -33.81
CA ALA A 154 4.40 6.85 -33.12
C ALA A 154 4.43 8.03 -32.13
N PRO A 155 4.15 9.29 -32.54
CA PRO A 155 4.14 10.41 -31.60
C PRO A 155 3.04 10.29 -30.54
N ALA A 156 1.87 9.70 -30.87
CA ALA A 156 0.81 9.46 -29.89
C ALA A 156 1.28 8.51 -28.77
N ALA A 157 2.02 7.45 -29.12
CA ALA A 157 2.56 6.50 -28.15
C ALA A 157 3.58 7.17 -27.22
N VAL A 158 4.54 7.90 -27.79
CA VAL A 158 5.58 8.61 -27.02
C VAL A 158 4.93 9.63 -26.09
N ALA A 159 4.02 10.45 -26.60
CA ALA A 159 3.29 11.43 -25.78
C ALA A 159 2.50 10.75 -24.66
N ALA A 160 1.79 9.66 -24.95
CA ALA A 160 1.02 8.92 -23.96
C ALA A 160 1.88 8.31 -22.85
N ILE A 161 3.03 7.73 -23.21
CA ILE A 161 3.98 7.17 -22.25
C ILE A 161 4.59 8.27 -21.38
N VAL A 162 5.04 9.37 -21.99
CA VAL A 162 5.62 10.51 -21.26
C VAL A 162 4.58 11.14 -20.32
N ILE A 163 3.37 11.40 -20.81
CA ILE A 163 2.26 11.92 -19.98
C ILE A 163 1.94 10.93 -18.86
N GLY A 164 1.97 9.62 -19.12
CA GLY A 164 1.79 8.60 -18.10
C GLY A 164 2.84 8.67 -17.00
N PHE A 165 4.13 8.69 -17.36
CA PHE A 165 5.22 8.75 -16.39
C PHE A 165 5.24 10.06 -15.60
N VAL A 166 5.15 11.19 -16.31
CA VAL A 166 5.06 12.53 -15.70
C VAL A 166 3.82 12.62 -14.82
N GLY A 167 2.68 12.10 -15.28
CA GLY A 167 1.45 12.06 -14.51
C GLY A 167 1.63 11.30 -13.20
N VAL A 168 2.18 10.08 -13.24
CA VAL A 168 2.39 9.29 -12.02
C VAL A 168 3.34 10.01 -11.04
N GLN A 169 4.42 10.61 -11.53
CA GLN A 169 5.39 11.33 -10.69
C GLN A 169 4.80 12.62 -10.08
N PHE A 170 4.23 13.50 -10.92
CA PHE A 170 3.80 14.83 -10.48
C PHE A 170 2.38 14.90 -9.93
N ILE A 171 1.48 14.01 -10.35
CA ILE A 171 0.08 13.95 -9.89
C ILE A 171 -0.09 12.86 -8.81
N GLY A 172 0.84 11.90 -8.72
CA GLY A 172 0.85 10.86 -7.69
C GLY A 172 1.61 11.22 -6.42
N GLU A 173 2.72 11.96 -6.52
CA GLU A 173 3.63 12.21 -5.37
C GLU A 173 3.85 13.69 -5.05
N ALA A 174 3.69 14.62 -6.01
CA ALA A 174 4.18 15.99 -5.86
C ALA A 174 3.19 16.99 -5.22
N ALA A 175 1.91 16.66 -5.03
CA ALA A 175 1.01 17.57 -4.32
C ALA A 175 1.27 17.48 -2.79
N GLY A 176 1.18 18.61 -2.08
CA GLY A 176 1.59 18.67 -0.67
C GLY A 176 0.84 17.71 0.26
N ARG A 177 1.35 17.57 1.49
CA ARG A 177 0.65 16.82 2.57
C ARG A 177 -0.78 17.34 2.72
N GLY A 178 -1.78 16.45 2.62
CA GLY A 178 -3.19 16.80 2.80
C GLY A 178 -3.94 17.21 1.52
N SER A 179 -3.41 16.93 0.33
CA SER A 179 -4.10 17.13 -0.95
C SER A 179 -4.48 15.80 -1.61
N PHE A 180 -5.45 15.84 -2.54
CA PHE A 180 -5.90 14.64 -3.26
C PHE A 180 -4.92 14.24 -4.37
N HIS A 181 -4.47 12.98 -4.37
CA HIS A 181 -3.52 12.40 -5.33
C HIS A 181 -4.19 11.36 -6.22
N LEU A 182 -4.59 11.75 -7.42
CA LEU A 182 -5.35 10.85 -8.30
C LEU A 182 -4.63 9.52 -8.56
N LEU A 183 -3.31 9.54 -8.71
CA LEU A 183 -2.50 8.37 -9.06
C LEU A 183 -1.79 7.74 -7.86
N SER A 184 -2.25 8.01 -6.63
CA SER A 184 -1.80 7.26 -5.45
C SER A 184 -2.46 5.88 -5.44
N PHE A 185 -1.76 4.88 -5.98
CA PHE A 185 -2.21 3.49 -6.05
C PHE A 185 -1.69 2.61 -4.91
N GLY A 186 -0.78 3.14 -4.08
CA GLY A 186 -0.06 2.36 -3.08
C GLY A 186 1.42 2.70 -3.12
N ALA A 187 2.25 1.67 -3.30
CA ALA A 187 3.72 1.70 -3.23
C ALA A 187 4.28 1.75 -1.80
N SER A 188 3.55 1.25 -0.81
CA SER A 188 4.09 1.14 0.54
C SER A 188 5.21 0.12 0.61
N SER A 189 6.40 0.57 0.99
CA SER A 189 7.50 -0.31 1.35
C SER A 189 7.42 -0.84 2.79
N VAL A 190 6.41 -0.39 3.55
CA VAL A 190 6.23 -0.67 4.99
C VAL A 190 4.83 -1.20 5.29
N SER A 191 4.70 -1.95 6.39
CA SER A 191 3.41 -2.42 6.90
C SER A 191 2.40 -1.27 7.06
N ARG A 192 1.14 -1.58 6.76
CA ARG A 192 -0.04 -0.70 6.82
C ARG A 192 -1.00 -1.06 7.94
N ILE A 193 -0.62 -1.93 8.88
CA ILE A 193 -1.45 -2.22 10.06
C ILE A 193 -1.73 -0.91 10.79
N GLY A 194 -3.01 -0.69 11.12
CA GLY A 194 -3.50 0.56 11.69
C GLY A 194 -3.93 1.61 10.66
N TRP A 195 -3.89 1.31 9.36
CA TRP A 195 -4.43 2.17 8.32
C TRP A 195 -5.57 1.49 7.57
N VAL A 196 -6.62 2.26 7.28
CA VAL A 196 -7.72 1.84 6.41
C VAL A 196 -7.84 2.78 5.23
N LEU A 197 -8.34 2.27 4.10
CA LEU A 197 -8.58 3.11 2.93
C LEU A 197 -9.73 4.09 3.22
N ASN A 198 -9.51 5.38 2.97
CA ASN A 198 -10.55 6.39 3.10
C ASN A 198 -11.64 6.16 2.02
N PRO A 199 -12.89 5.83 2.38
CA PRO A 199 -13.93 5.52 1.40
C PRO A 199 -14.31 6.73 0.54
N ALA A 200 -14.24 7.95 1.09
CA ALA A 200 -14.49 9.17 0.33
C ALA A 200 -13.43 9.36 -0.75
N TYR A 201 -12.15 9.21 -0.38
CA TYR A 201 -11.03 9.28 -1.32
C TYR A 201 -11.14 8.23 -2.42
N ALA A 202 -11.35 6.99 -2.01
CA ALA A 202 -11.50 5.86 -2.90
C ALA A 202 -12.64 6.05 -3.90
N SER A 203 -13.80 6.54 -3.43
CA SER A 203 -14.96 6.80 -4.27
C SER A 203 -14.72 7.94 -5.26
N THR A 204 -14.06 9.03 -4.82
CA THR A 204 -13.65 10.12 -5.71
C THR A 204 -12.66 9.62 -6.76
N GLN A 205 -11.63 8.87 -6.36
CA GLN A 205 -10.61 8.31 -7.26
C GLN A 205 -11.24 7.37 -8.30
N LEU A 206 -12.11 6.46 -7.85
CA LEU A 206 -12.83 5.53 -8.73
C LEU A 206 -13.79 6.27 -9.68
N GLY A 207 -14.54 7.25 -9.16
CA GLY A 207 -15.45 8.08 -9.93
C GLY A 207 -14.72 8.87 -11.03
N VAL A 208 -13.52 9.39 -10.72
CA VAL A 208 -12.66 10.06 -11.71
C VAL A 208 -12.17 9.07 -12.76
N PHE A 209 -11.63 7.91 -12.37
CA PHE A 209 -11.14 6.94 -13.34
C PHE A 209 -12.22 6.46 -14.30
N ILE A 210 -13.40 6.10 -13.77
CA ILE A 210 -14.52 5.65 -14.59
C ILE A 210 -15.10 6.81 -15.40
N GLY A 211 -15.39 7.95 -14.76
CA GLY A 211 -16.05 9.09 -15.38
C GLY A 211 -15.19 9.74 -16.46
N VAL A 212 -13.95 10.12 -16.12
CA VAL A 212 -13.01 10.72 -17.07
C VAL A 212 -12.62 9.71 -18.15
N GLY A 213 -12.36 8.46 -17.79
CA GLY A 213 -12.07 7.40 -18.76
C GLY A 213 -13.20 7.21 -19.78
N ALA A 214 -14.45 7.18 -19.31
CA ALA A 214 -15.62 7.09 -20.18
C ALA A 214 -15.79 8.35 -21.05
N VAL A 215 -15.60 9.55 -20.51
CA VAL A 215 -15.67 10.80 -21.27
C VAL A 215 -14.61 10.85 -22.38
N LEU A 216 -13.38 10.42 -22.10
CA LEU A 216 -12.30 10.38 -23.09
C LEU A 216 -12.57 9.41 -24.24
N VAL A 217 -13.19 8.26 -23.94
CA VAL A 217 -13.46 7.20 -24.92
C VAL A 217 -14.75 7.45 -25.71
N LEU A 218 -15.83 7.87 -25.02
CA LEU A 218 -17.18 8.00 -25.58
C LEU A 218 -17.51 9.43 -26.02
N GLY A 219 -16.94 10.44 -25.35
CA GLY A 219 -17.22 11.85 -25.60
C GLY A 219 -17.07 12.28 -27.07
N PRO A 220 -15.99 11.89 -27.79
CA PRO A 220 -15.85 12.22 -29.20
C PRO A 220 -17.01 11.70 -30.09
N ALA A 221 -17.64 10.58 -29.71
CA ALA A 221 -18.76 10.00 -30.42
C ALA A 221 -20.12 10.64 -30.06
N VAL A 222 -20.28 11.11 -28.82
CA VAL A 222 -21.57 11.62 -28.29
C VAL A 222 -21.78 13.10 -28.55
N LEU A 223 -20.71 13.91 -28.50
CA LEU A 223 -20.84 15.37 -28.67
C LEU A 223 -21.24 15.75 -30.11
N ARG A 224 -22.02 16.82 -30.25
CA ARG A 224 -22.37 17.42 -31.57
C ARG A 224 -21.26 18.37 -32.04
N GLY A 225 -21.15 18.60 -33.35
CA GLY A 225 -20.18 19.53 -33.94
C GLY A 225 -19.04 18.85 -34.70
N SER A 226 -18.04 19.62 -35.13
CA SER A 226 -16.89 19.08 -35.89
C SER A 226 -15.99 18.21 -35.01
N TRP A 227 -15.35 17.20 -35.60
CA TRP A 227 -14.48 16.26 -34.87
C TRP A 227 -13.33 16.95 -34.12
N ALA A 228 -12.80 18.05 -34.66
CA ALA A 228 -11.77 18.84 -34.01
C ALA A 228 -12.30 19.54 -32.75
N VAL A 229 -13.47 20.19 -32.84
CA VAL A 229 -14.10 20.90 -31.72
C VAL A 229 -14.47 19.93 -30.59
N ARG A 230 -15.02 18.74 -30.91
CA ARG A 230 -15.35 17.73 -29.90
C ARG A 230 -14.13 17.28 -29.10
N ARG A 231 -13.01 16.97 -29.78
CA ARG A 231 -11.78 16.53 -29.11
C ARG A 231 -11.21 17.63 -28.22
N LEU A 232 -11.18 18.87 -28.72
CA LEU A 232 -10.72 20.01 -27.93
C LEU A 232 -11.58 20.21 -26.69
N ALA A 233 -12.90 20.18 -26.82
CA ALA A 233 -13.83 20.32 -25.68
C ALA A 233 -13.63 19.20 -24.65
N VAL A 234 -13.56 17.94 -25.08
CA VAL A 234 -13.31 16.79 -24.19
C VAL A 234 -11.97 16.93 -23.48
N GLY A 235 -10.92 17.34 -24.20
CA GLY A 235 -9.59 17.56 -23.65
C GLY A 235 -9.57 18.65 -22.59
N ILE A 236 -10.15 19.82 -22.89
CA ILE A 236 -10.22 20.96 -21.96
C ILE A 236 -11.02 20.58 -20.71
N ILE A 237 -12.21 19.98 -20.87
CA ILE A 237 -13.06 19.56 -19.74
C ILE A 237 -12.29 18.57 -18.86
N THR A 238 -11.60 17.60 -19.47
CA THR A 238 -10.81 16.61 -18.75
C THR A 238 -9.68 17.28 -17.96
N VAL A 239 -8.90 18.14 -18.59
CA VAL A 239 -7.79 18.85 -17.94
C VAL A 239 -8.30 19.71 -16.79
N LEU A 240 -9.37 20.49 -16.99
CA LEU A 240 -9.96 21.30 -15.93
C LEU A 240 -10.47 20.46 -14.76
N ALA A 241 -11.13 19.34 -15.04
CA ALA A 241 -11.60 18.42 -14.00
C ALA A 241 -10.41 17.85 -13.20
N LEU A 242 -9.35 17.43 -13.87
CA LEU A 242 -8.15 16.88 -13.23
C LEU A 242 -7.40 17.93 -12.39
N LEU A 243 -7.33 19.18 -12.86
CA LEU A 243 -6.71 20.30 -12.13
C LEU A 243 -7.54 20.75 -10.91
N ALA A 244 -8.86 20.56 -10.92
CA ALA A 244 -9.72 20.88 -9.78
C ALA A 244 -9.66 19.84 -8.65
N LEU A 245 -9.26 18.60 -8.95
CA LEU A 245 -9.27 17.50 -7.97
C LEU A 245 -8.39 17.73 -6.73
N PRO A 246 -7.15 18.25 -6.84
CA PRO A 246 -6.35 18.55 -5.65
C PRO A 246 -6.99 19.57 -4.71
N LEU A 247 -7.85 20.46 -5.22
CA LEU A 247 -8.52 21.52 -4.47
C LEU A 247 -9.84 21.08 -3.85
N LEU A 248 -10.57 20.18 -4.52
CA LEU A 248 -11.93 19.79 -4.13
C LEU A 248 -12.02 18.38 -3.52
N GLY A 249 -11.01 17.55 -3.77
CA GLY A 249 -10.97 16.16 -3.33
C GLY A 249 -10.54 15.99 -1.87
N PRO A 250 -10.89 14.86 -1.24
CA PRO A 250 -10.43 14.55 0.11
C PRO A 250 -8.90 14.41 0.15
N GLY A 251 -8.26 15.07 1.10
CA GLY A 251 -6.79 15.18 1.16
C GLY A 251 -6.04 13.95 1.70
N GLN A 252 -6.75 12.99 2.30
CA GLN A 252 -6.14 11.83 2.95
C GLN A 252 -6.64 10.53 2.31
N ARG A 253 -5.71 9.79 1.69
CA ARG A 253 -6.01 8.49 1.10
C ARG A 253 -6.25 7.41 2.14
N LEU A 254 -5.52 7.46 3.25
CA LEU A 254 -5.62 6.51 4.36
C LEU A 254 -6.14 7.23 5.59
N LEU A 255 -7.03 6.57 6.34
CA LEU A 255 -7.48 7.02 7.66
C LEU A 255 -6.80 6.18 8.73
N ALA A 256 -6.48 6.81 9.84
CA ALA A 256 -5.96 6.11 11.00
C ALA A 256 -7.04 5.22 11.61
N ASP A 257 -6.66 3.98 11.89
CA ASP A 257 -7.48 2.97 12.55
C ASP A 257 -6.74 2.47 13.80
N PRO A 258 -6.86 3.19 14.94
CA PRO A 258 -6.10 2.94 16.15
C PRO A 258 -6.69 1.77 16.97
N ARG A 259 -7.28 0.77 16.30
CA ARG A 259 -7.84 -0.40 17.00
C ARG A 259 -6.71 -1.26 17.58
N PRO A 260 -6.83 -1.73 18.83
CA PRO A 260 -5.83 -2.59 19.47
C PRO A 260 -5.77 -3.96 18.79
N PRO A 261 -4.67 -4.73 19.00
CA PRO A 261 -4.56 -6.10 18.54
C PRO A 261 -5.66 -6.98 19.16
N THR A 262 -6.17 -7.95 18.37
CA THR A 262 -7.30 -8.80 18.76
C THR A 262 -6.93 -10.26 19.01
N ASP A 263 -5.77 -10.73 18.51
CA ASP A 263 -5.32 -12.10 18.70
C ASP A 263 -4.45 -12.19 19.95
N CYS A 264 -5.07 -12.60 21.06
CA CYS A 264 -4.43 -12.70 22.37
C CYS A 264 -4.23 -14.16 22.78
N SER A 265 -3.02 -14.51 23.19
CA SER A 265 -2.65 -15.85 23.66
C SER A 265 -1.80 -15.78 24.93
N GLY A 266 -1.67 -16.92 25.63
CA GLY A 266 -0.89 -17.01 26.87
C GLY A 266 -1.69 -16.66 28.14
N GLY A 267 -1.03 -16.80 29.30
CA GLY A 267 -1.61 -16.56 30.62
C GLY A 267 -0.97 -15.37 31.36
N LYS A 268 0.34 -15.44 31.59
CA LYS A 268 1.14 -14.35 32.20
C LYS A 268 2.55 -14.30 31.58
N PRO A 269 2.85 -13.36 30.66
CA PRO A 269 1.95 -12.34 30.12
C PRO A 269 0.91 -12.92 29.15
N VAL A 270 -0.21 -12.19 29.01
CA VAL A 270 -1.08 -12.31 27.84
C VAL A 270 -0.42 -11.55 26.69
N LEU A 271 -0.08 -12.23 25.60
CA LEU A 271 0.50 -11.64 24.39
C LEU A 271 -0.61 -11.38 23.37
N CYS A 272 -0.89 -10.11 23.09
CA CYS A 272 -1.87 -9.67 22.10
C CYS A 272 -1.16 -9.10 20.87
N ILE A 273 -1.38 -9.71 19.70
CA ILE A 273 -0.78 -9.31 18.44
C ILE A 273 -1.85 -9.15 17.34
N TYR A 274 -1.48 -8.48 16.25
CA TYR A 274 -2.31 -8.47 15.05
C TYR A 274 -2.22 -9.84 14.37
N PRO A 275 -3.33 -10.40 13.84
CA PRO A 275 -3.33 -11.69 13.15
C PRO A 275 -2.28 -11.79 12.04
N GLU A 276 -1.99 -10.67 11.37
CA GLU A 276 -0.96 -10.56 10.34
C GLU A 276 0.45 -10.79 10.90
N ASN A 277 0.74 -10.27 12.10
CA ASN A 277 2.05 -10.36 12.74
C ASN A 277 2.34 -11.76 13.27
N ALA A 278 1.31 -12.50 13.69
CA ALA A 278 1.45 -13.86 14.22
C ALA A 278 2.21 -14.81 13.27
N ARG A 279 2.08 -14.58 11.96
CA ARG A 279 2.73 -15.39 10.92
C ARG A 279 4.14 -14.94 10.58
N GLN A 280 4.42 -13.66 10.75
CA GLN A 280 5.72 -13.08 10.42
C GLN A 280 6.76 -13.41 11.49
N ALA A 281 6.30 -13.71 12.71
CA ALA A 281 7.16 -13.95 13.85
C ALA A 281 6.95 -15.37 14.45
N PRO A 282 7.10 -16.46 13.68
CA PRO A 282 6.99 -17.80 14.24
C PRO A 282 8.11 -18.00 15.27
N GLY A 283 7.78 -18.42 16.48
CA GLY A 283 8.74 -18.54 17.58
C GLY A 283 8.80 -17.34 18.53
N MET A 284 8.23 -16.18 18.16
CA MET A 284 8.25 -14.99 19.03
C MET A 284 7.47 -15.23 20.33
N PRO A 285 6.25 -15.81 20.34
CA PRO A 285 5.57 -16.15 21.59
C PRO A 285 6.41 -17.06 22.49
N GLU A 286 7.12 -18.02 21.93
CA GLU A 286 7.98 -18.96 22.65
C GLU A 286 9.20 -18.28 23.26
N ILE A 287 9.86 -17.37 22.52
CA ILE A 287 10.98 -16.57 23.02
C ILE A 287 10.52 -15.67 24.17
N ILE A 288 9.41 -14.94 23.98
CA ILE A 288 8.83 -14.06 25.00
C ILE A 288 8.49 -14.90 26.24
N ASN A 289 7.72 -15.98 26.10
CA ASN A 289 7.35 -16.82 27.22
C ASN A 289 8.57 -17.35 27.99
N ARG A 290 9.61 -17.79 27.27
CA ARG A 290 10.85 -18.27 27.87
C ARG A 290 11.59 -17.16 28.63
N LEU A 291 11.67 -15.94 28.09
CA LEU A 291 12.25 -14.80 28.80
C LEU A 291 11.50 -14.52 30.10
N MET A 292 10.17 -14.55 30.07
CA MET A 292 9.32 -14.29 31.24
C MET A 292 9.51 -15.35 32.33
N VAL A 293 9.55 -16.63 31.94
CA VAL A 293 9.84 -17.75 32.87
C VAL A 293 11.22 -17.60 33.50
N LEU A 294 12.26 -17.28 32.70
CA LEU A 294 13.62 -17.09 33.21
C LEU A 294 13.71 -15.92 34.19
N ALA A 295 13.02 -14.81 33.91
CA ALA A 295 12.95 -13.67 34.83
C ALA A 295 12.30 -14.08 36.17
N GLN A 296 11.16 -14.79 36.13
CA GLN A 296 10.51 -15.29 37.34
C GLN A 296 11.41 -16.21 38.16
N GLN A 297 12.07 -17.17 37.52
CA GLN A 297 12.95 -18.13 38.18
C GLN A 297 14.15 -17.47 38.86
N ARG A 298 14.59 -16.30 38.39
CA ARG A 298 15.69 -15.52 38.97
C ARG A 298 15.24 -14.48 40.01
N GLY A 299 13.98 -14.50 40.42
CA GLY A 299 13.44 -13.56 41.41
C GLY A 299 13.04 -12.20 40.85
N TYR A 300 13.00 -12.04 39.51
CA TYR A 300 12.58 -10.83 38.82
C TYR A 300 11.09 -10.86 38.45
N GLY A 301 10.25 -11.53 39.25
CA GLY A 301 8.81 -11.64 38.98
C GLY A 301 8.08 -10.29 38.91
N ALA A 302 8.60 -9.25 39.57
CA ALA A 302 7.99 -7.92 39.61
C ALA A 302 8.09 -7.13 38.29
N ILE A 303 9.03 -7.46 37.41
CA ILE A 303 9.18 -6.82 36.08
C ILE A 303 8.49 -7.60 34.97
N VAL A 304 7.95 -8.78 35.27
CA VAL A 304 7.22 -9.59 34.29
C VAL A 304 5.86 -8.94 34.05
N PRO A 305 5.56 -8.46 32.83
CA PRO A 305 4.29 -7.83 32.55
C PRO A 305 3.12 -8.81 32.68
N GLU A 306 1.95 -8.25 32.92
CA GLU A 306 0.68 -8.97 32.83
C GLU A 306 0.26 -9.14 31.37
N ARG A 307 0.62 -8.17 30.52
CA ARG A 307 0.19 -8.11 29.12
C ARG A 307 1.26 -7.48 28.23
N ILE A 308 1.38 -7.99 27.01
CA ILE A 308 2.23 -7.43 25.95
C ILE A 308 1.33 -7.17 24.75
N GLU A 309 1.37 -5.96 24.19
CA GLU A 309 0.52 -5.57 23.07
C GLU A 309 1.35 -5.12 21.87
N ALA A 310 1.16 -5.77 20.73
CA ALA A 310 1.74 -5.31 19.48
C ALA A 310 1.19 -3.94 19.09
N GLN A 311 2.08 -3.11 18.57
CA GLN A 311 1.72 -1.80 18.09
C GLN A 311 1.25 -1.86 16.64
N SER A 312 0.51 -0.82 16.23
CA SER A 312 0.28 -0.51 14.81
C SER A 312 0.87 0.85 14.47
N ARG A 313 0.81 1.25 13.20
CA ARG A 313 1.27 2.59 12.79
C ARG A 313 0.45 3.72 13.43
N THR A 314 -0.73 3.42 13.94
CA THR A 314 -1.68 4.40 14.48
C THR A 314 -2.20 4.05 15.87
N TYR A 315 -1.97 2.81 16.32
CA TYR A 315 -2.24 2.35 17.67
C TYR A 315 -0.93 2.29 18.46
N THR A 316 -0.87 3.08 19.52
CA THR A 316 0.22 3.05 20.49
C THR A 316 -0.34 2.54 21.82
N THR A 317 0.33 1.54 22.40
CA THR A 317 -0.01 1.00 23.72
C THR A 317 0.02 2.13 24.76
N PRO A 318 -1.07 2.38 25.49
CA PRO A 318 -1.09 3.40 26.54
C PRO A 318 -0.06 3.07 27.63
N PRO A 319 0.65 4.07 28.18
CA PRO A 319 1.60 3.85 29.28
C PRO A 319 0.84 3.40 30.53
N ARG A 320 0.91 2.10 30.83
CA ARG A 320 0.21 1.47 31.95
C ARG A 320 1.10 0.42 32.59
N ARG A 321 1.13 0.40 33.93
CA ARG A 321 1.84 -0.62 34.69
C ARG A 321 1.37 -2.02 34.30
N GLY A 322 2.32 -2.93 34.08
CA GLY A 322 2.06 -4.31 33.71
C GLY A 322 1.69 -4.52 32.23
N VAL A 323 1.66 -3.47 31.40
CA VAL A 323 1.45 -3.57 29.96
C VAL A 323 2.69 -3.08 29.24
N LEU A 324 3.31 -3.93 28.42
CA LEU A 324 4.45 -3.55 27.59
C LEU A 324 4.06 -3.46 26.11
N PRO A 325 4.59 -2.47 25.38
CA PRO A 325 4.45 -2.40 23.93
C PRO A 325 5.34 -3.45 23.25
N LEU A 326 4.96 -3.87 22.05
CA LEU A 326 5.79 -4.70 21.18
C LEU A 326 5.80 -4.11 19.77
N ASP A 327 6.96 -3.61 19.34
CA ASP A 327 7.19 -3.16 17.98
C ASP A 327 7.65 -4.33 17.09
N ILE A 328 6.95 -4.54 15.98
CA ILE A 328 7.13 -5.65 15.03
C ILE A 328 7.49 -5.11 13.62
N PHE A 329 7.61 -3.78 13.43
CA PHE A 329 7.57 -3.17 12.09
C PHE A 329 8.83 -3.32 11.24
N ASP A 330 10.03 -3.35 11.82
CA ASP A 330 11.26 -3.17 11.02
C ASP A 330 11.95 -4.48 10.62
N THR A 331 11.89 -5.52 11.45
CA THR A 331 12.54 -6.82 11.18
C THR A 331 11.72 -7.72 10.26
N SER A 332 10.39 -7.57 10.24
CA SER A 332 9.49 -8.28 9.31
C SER A 332 9.72 -7.89 7.85
N ILE A 333 10.06 -6.62 7.57
CA ILE A 333 10.26 -6.08 6.21
C ILE A 333 11.47 -6.70 5.51
N THR A 334 12.50 -7.10 6.26
CA THR A 334 13.73 -7.70 5.70
C THR A 334 13.70 -9.22 5.67
N GLY A 335 12.61 -9.86 6.14
CA GLY A 335 12.55 -11.31 6.31
C GLY A 335 13.52 -11.83 7.39
N GLY A 336 13.96 -10.95 8.30
CA GLY A 336 14.81 -11.32 9.42
C GLY A 336 14.04 -12.14 10.44
N ARG A 337 14.69 -13.16 11.03
CA ARG A 337 14.16 -13.81 12.22
C ARG A 337 14.27 -12.84 13.40
N TYR A 338 13.24 -12.78 14.24
CA TYR A 338 13.29 -12.05 15.49
C TYR A 338 14.37 -12.66 16.39
N THR A 339 15.42 -11.90 16.67
CA THR A 339 16.43 -12.30 17.65
C THR A 339 15.95 -11.92 19.04
N VAL A 340 16.55 -12.54 20.05
CA VAL A 340 16.23 -12.25 21.45
C VAL A 340 16.62 -10.80 21.78
N GLU A 341 17.74 -10.33 21.24
CA GLU A 341 18.23 -8.95 21.36
C GLU A 341 17.19 -7.96 20.85
N TYR A 342 16.68 -8.19 19.64
CA TYR A 342 15.67 -7.31 19.06
C TYR A 342 14.39 -7.28 19.89
N LEU A 343 13.89 -8.45 20.33
CA LEU A 343 12.67 -8.52 21.13
C LEU A 343 12.84 -7.85 22.50
N VAL A 344 13.98 -8.05 23.16
CA VAL A 344 14.26 -7.35 24.42
C VAL A 344 14.33 -5.85 24.19
N GLN A 345 15.05 -5.40 23.17
CA GLN A 345 15.14 -3.96 22.86
C GLN A 345 13.76 -3.35 22.60
N THR A 346 12.88 -4.00 21.84
CA THR A 346 11.57 -3.41 21.52
C THR A 346 10.55 -3.48 22.66
N LEU A 347 10.61 -4.48 23.53
CA LEU A 347 9.66 -4.65 24.63
C LEU A 347 9.71 -3.53 25.68
N PHE A 348 10.87 -2.92 25.89
CA PHE A 348 11.09 -1.96 26.98
C PHE A 348 11.14 -0.51 26.53
N VAL A 349 11.03 -0.22 25.23
CA VAL A 349 10.91 1.15 24.74
C VAL A 349 9.51 1.65 25.06
N PRO A 350 9.33 2.67 25.91
CA PRO A 350 8.01 3.16 26.32
C PRO A 350 7.47 4.15 25.28
N VAL A 351 7.28 3.68 24.05
CA VAL A 351 6.83 4.46 22.86
C VAL A 351 5.51 5.23 23.05
N GLY A 352 4.70 4.87 24.06
CA GLY A 352 3.52 5.64 24.47
C GLY A 352 3.84 7.03 25.04
N CYS A 353 5.07 7.23 25.52
CA CYS A 353 5.48 8.44 26.19
C CYS A 353 5.71 9.62 25.23
N ALA A 354 5.12 10.77 25.58
CA ALA A 354 5.23 11.99 24.78
C ALA A 354 6.68 12.48 24.65
N ALA A 355 7.52 12.29 25.68
CA ALA A 355 8.92 12.72 25.66
C ALA A 355 9.76 12.03 24.58
N LEU A 356 9.41 10.80 24.17
CA LEU A 356 10.10 10.10 23.08
C LEU A 356 9.68 10.58 21.69
N ARG A 357 8.63 11.38 21.59
CA ARG A 357 8.05 11.87 20.33
C ARG A 357 8.13 13.39 20.19
N GLY A 358 8.52 14.11 21.24
CA GLY A 358 8.67 15.56 21.23
C GLY A 358 10.04 16.01 20.71
N ASP A 359 10.13 17.27 20.29
CA ASP A 359 11.33 17.84 19.68
C ASP A 359 12.56 17.84 20.60
N VAL A 360 12.35 17.86 21.92
CA VAL A 360 13.42 17.91 22.94
C VAL A 360 14.02 16.53 23.22
N GLY A 361 13.29 15.44 22.96
CA GLY A 361 13.70 14.07 23.31
C GLY A 361 13.74 13.78 24.82
N PRO A 362 14.06 12.53 25.21
CA PRO A 362 14.30 12.16 26.60
C PRO A 362 15.69 12.64 27.07
N PRO A 363 15.95 12.71 28.39
CA PRO A 363 17.29 13.01 28.92
C PRO A 363 18.29 11.88 28.59
N ASP A 364 19.59 12.18 28.53
CA ASP A 364 20.64 11.20 28.17
C ASP A 364 20.62 9.93 29.04
N SER A 365 20.27 10.09 30.32
CA SER A 365 20.16 8.98 31.27
C SER A 365 19.09 7.94 30.90
N TYR A 366 18.11 8.30 30.04
CA TYR A 366 17.14 7.34 29.52
C TYR A 366 17.82 6.24 28.70
N GLY A 367 18.81 6.59 27.86
CA GLY A 367 19.52 5.62 27.01
C GLY A 367 20.27 4.60 27.86
N GLU A 368 21.05 5.08 28.84
CA GLU A 368 21.78 4.22 29.77
C GLU A 368 20.86 3.31 30.58
N GLN A 369 19.72 3.84 31.05
CA GLN A 369 18.72 3.06 31.79
C GLN A 369 18.07 1.99 30.91
N LEU A 370 17.71 2.32 29.67
CA LEU A 370 17.15 1.36 28.71
C LEU A 370 18.16 0.26 28.38
N ASP A 371 19.44 0.61 28.22
CA ASP A 371 20.52 -0.36 27.97
C ASP A 371 20.73 -1.28 29.18
N GLN A 372 20.74 -0.74 30.41
CA GLN A 372 20.83 -1.55 31.63
C GLN A 372 19.64 -2.49 31.80
N LEU A 373 18.42 -2.02 31.51
CA LEU A 373 17.22 -2.84 31.56
C LEU A 373 17.29 -3.94 30.50
N SER A 374 17.65 -3.60 29.26
CA SER A 374 17.80 -4.56 28.17
C SER A 374 18.89 -5.60 28.47
N ALA A 375 20.05 -5.18 28.98
CA ALA A 375 21.13 -6.06 29.40
C ALA A 375 20.71 -7.01 30.54
N THR A 376 19.87 -6.54 31.47
CA THR A 376 19.26 -7.36 32.53
C THR A 376 18.43 -8.49 31.96
N TRP A 377 17.56 -8.20 30.98
CA TRP A 377 16.76 -9.22 30.31
C TRP A 377 17.59 -10.19 29.46
N LEU A 378 18.62 -9.69 28.77
CA LEU A 378 19.52 -10.54 28.00
C LEU A 378 20.37 -11.46 28.90
N ALA A 379 20.77 -10.98 30.09
CA ALA A 379 21.48 -11.81 31.06
C ALA A 379 20.65 -13.03 31.50
N PHE A 380 19.31 -12.90 31.57
CA PHE A 380 18.40 -14.03 31.80
C PHE A 380 18.58 -15.11 30.74
N TRP A 381 18.55 -14.71 29.48
CA TRP A 381 18.71 -15.61 28.34
C TRP A 381 20.08 -16.29 28.31
N TYR A 382 21.15 -15.51 28.53
CA TYR A 382 22.53 -15.98 28.39
C TYR A 382 23.12 -16.66 29.64
N GLY A 383 22.38 -16.75 30.75
CA GLY A 383 22.92 -17.36 31.96
C GLY A 383 23.89 -16.46 32.73
N GLN A 384 23.87 -15.15 32.49
CA GLN A 384 24.81 -14.20 33.08
C GLN A 384 24.22 -13.50 34.32
N ALA A 385 25.09 -12.86 35.10
CA ALA A 385 24.68 -12.00 36.20
C ALA A 385 24.00 -10.73 35.64
N PRO A 386 22.75 -10.42 36.02
CA PRO A 386 22.07 -9.22 35.54
C PRO A 386 22.69 -7.95 36.16
N PRO A 387 22.87 -6.85 35.40
CA PRO A 387 23.44 -5.61 35.92
C PRO A 387 22.53 -4.88 36.92
N LEU A 388 21.22 -5.03 36.83
CA LEU A 388 20.26 -4.45 37.78
C LEU A 388 19.82 -5.48 38.81
N SER A 389 19.69 -5.07 40.08
CA SER A 389 19.03 -5.89 41.10
C SER A 389 17.53 -6.03 40.81
N PRO A 390 16.83 -7.02 41.39
CA PRO A 390 15.38 -7.16 41.23
C PRO A 390 14.59 -5.90 41.61
N ALA A 391 15.01 -5.19 42.66
CA ALA A 391 14.36 -3.98 43.12
C ALA A 391 14.59 -2.81 42.15
N ASP A 392 15.82 -2.65 41.66
CA ASP A 392 16.18 -1.57 40.73
C ASP A 392 15.51 -1.76 39.37
N ALA A 393 15.48 -2.99 38.86
CA ALA A 393 14.79 -3.32 37.62
C ALA A 393 13.27 -3.06 37.73
N ALA A 394 12.66 -3.40 38.88
CA ALA A 394 11.25 -3.13 39.14
C ALA A 394 10.95 -1.63 39.20
N ALA A 395 11.76 -0.86 39.94
CA ALA A 395 11.62 0.59 40.02
C ALA A 395 11.77 1.25 38.64
N LEU A 396 12.77 0.82 37.86
CA LEU A 396 13.01 1.36 36.52
C LEU A 396 11.88 1.04 35.53
N THR A 397 11.41 -0.21 35.52
CA THR A 397 10.28 -0.63 34.65
C THR A 397 9.01 0.17 35.00
N ASP A 398 8.77 0.41 36.28
CA ASP A 398 7.63 1.17 36.79
C ASP A 398 7.72 2.67 36.45
N ARG A 399 8.92 3.26 36.45
CA ARG A 399 9.16 4.61 35.92
C ARG A 399 8.87 4.71 34.43
N PHE A 400 9.37 3.76 33.63
CA PHE A 400 9.11 3.72 32.18
C PHE A 400 7.62 3.58 31.89
N ALA A 401 6.91 2.74 32.64
CA ALA A 401 5.46 2.58 32.52
C ALA A 401 4.67 3.87 32.87
N ARG A 402 5.25 4.79 33.65
CA ARG A 402 4.67 6.11 33.97
C ARG A 402 5.18 7.24 33.08
N CYS A 403 6.08 6.97 32.14
CA CYS A 403 6.79 8.00 31.37
C CYS A 403 7.58 8.99 32.25
N ASP A 404 8.06 8.51 33.41
CA ASP A 404 8.88 9.30 34.31
C ASP A 404 10.36 9.04 34.01
N PHE A 405 10.95 9.97 33.25
CA PHE A 405 12.38 9.95 32.89
C PHE A 405 13.19 10.93 33.74
N SER A 406 12.57 11.54 34.76
CA SER A 406 13.30 12.42 35.66
C SER A 406 14.30 11.61 36.48
N LEU A 407 15.53 12.11 36.57
CA LEU A 407 16.64 11.44 37.26
C LEU A 407 16.30 11.19 38.74
N PRO A 408 16.55 10.01 39.29
CA PRO A 408 17.25 9.93 40.56
C PRO A 408 18.72 10.23 40.29
N ALA A 409 19.24 11.25 40.95
CA ALA A 409 20.68 11.47 41.06
C ALA A 409 21.37 10.28 41.73
#